data_AF-A0A364MEU9-F1
#
_entry.id   AF-A0A364MEU9-F1
#
_cell.length_a   1.000
_cell.length_b   1.000
_cell.length_c   1.000
_cell.angle_alpha   90.00
_cell.angle_beta   90.00
_cell.angle_gamma   90.00
#
_symmetry.space_group_name_H-M   'P 1'
#
loop_
_entity.id
_entity.type
_entity.pdbx_description
1 polymer ?
#
loop_
_entity_poly.entity_id
_entity_poly.type
_entity_poly.pdbx_seq_one_letter_code
_entity_poly.pdbx_strand_id
1 'polypeptide(L)'
;MRIQRFSTALRTFTSSFRYRPTPLITKAASQHPSKPSFPISKSTALKAAPGILPFLSSFFTSTAKPETENNSKMSYPDQRSTEEWRAVLSPEQFRILREKGTERPGTGEYDSHYPSEGVYNCAGCNAPLYKATHKFKSGCGWPAYFDSIPGAVTRHTDNTFGMQRTEIVCSNCGGHLGHVFKGEGFPTPTDERHCVNSVSLRFQEGEEGVKAKA
;
A
#
# COMPACT_ATOMS: atom_id res chain seq x y z
N MET A 1 -41.87 -57.94 33.66
CA MET A 1 -41.96 -56.73 34.53
C MET A 1 -40.67 -55.96 34.33
N ARG A 2 -40.58 -54.65 34.06
CA ARG A 2 -41.52 -53.53 34.02
C ARG A 2 -40.86 -52.49 33.10
N ILE A 3 -41.57 -52.09 32.03
CA ILE A 3 -41.15 -51.05 31.09
C ILE A 3 -41.36 -49.70 31.77
N GLN A 4 -40.34 -48.85 31.85
CA GLN A 4 -40.49 -47.46 32.29
C GLN A 4 -40.38 -46.52 31.08
N ARG A 5 -41.54 -46.01 30.69
CA ARG A 5 -41.72 -44.87 29.80
C ARG A 5 -41.43 -43.59 30.60
N PHE A 6 -40.65 -42.67 30.05
CA PHE A 6 -40.67 -41.27 30.50
C PHE A 6 -40.86 -40.32 29.32
N SER A 7 -41.81 -39.42 29.55
CA SER A 7 -42.48 -38.54 28.60
C SER A 7 -41.61 -37.41 28.07
N THR A 8 -41.93 -37.06 26.84
CA THR A 8 -41.65 -35.83 26.10
C THR A 8 -42.00 -34.56 26.90
N ALA A 9 -41.12 -33.57 26.86
CA ALA A 9 -41.46 -32.17 27.13
C ALA A 9 -40.71 -31.27 26.14
N LEU A 10 -41.35 -30.92 25.03
CA LEU A 10 -40.92 -29.85 24.14
C LEU A 10 -41.11 -28.51 24.87
N ARG A 11 -40.02 -27.76 25.08
CA ARG A 11 -40.09 -26.35 25.50
C ARG A 11 -39.99 -25.46 24.28
N THR A 12 -41.13 -24.91 23.88
CA THR A 12 -41.22 -23.82 22.89
C THR A 12 -40.72 -22.52 23.53
N PHE A 13 -39.55 -22.02 23.09
CA PHE A 13 -39.08 -20.69 23.45
C PHE A 13 -39.65 -19.67 22.45
N THR A 14 -40.69 -18.97 22.84
CA THR A 14 -41.16 -17.76 22.16
C THR A 14 -40.38 -16.56 22.70
N SER A 15 -39.36 -16.10 21.96
CA SER A 15 -38.66 -14.85 22.29
C SER A 15 -39.39 -13.67 21.67
N SER A 16 -40.11 -12.93 22.51
CA SER A 16 -40.82 -11.71 22.15
C SER A 16 -39.85 -10.62 21.72
N PHE A 17 -39.98 -10.18 20.46
CA PHE A 17 -39.38 -8.95 19.93
C PHE A 17 -39.78 -7.75 20.80
N ARG A 18 -38.81 -7.04 21.39
CA ARG A 18 -38.99 -5.69 21.91
C ARG A 18 -38.32 -4.70 20.98
N TYR A 19 -39.14 -4.11 20.10
CA TYR A 19 -38.77 -2.98 19.26
C TYR A 19 -38.58 -1.74 20.14
N ARG A 20 -37.40 -1.11 20.08
CA ARG A 20 -37.09 0.11 20.82
C ARG A 20 -36.89 1.25 19.81
N PRO A 21 -37.81 2.22 19.70
CA PRO A 21 -37.66 3.33 18.77
C PRO A 21 -36.66 4.35 19.34
N THR A 22 -35.64 4.70 18.55
CA THR A 22 -34.75 5.83 18.84
C THR A 22 -35.34 7.14 18.29
N PRO A 23 -35.24 8.26 19.03
CA PRO A 23 -35.85 9.52 18.67
C PRO A 23 -35.10 10.25 17.54
N LEU A 24 -35.89 10.85 16.65
CA LEU A 24 -35.50 11.85 15.65
C LEU A 24 -34.86 13.06 16.34
N ILE A 25 -33.60 13.34 16.04
CA ILE A 25 -32.95 14.61 16.37
C ILE A 25 -33.07 15.55 15.17
N THR A 26 -33.66 16.70 15.45
CA THR A 26 -33.97 17.82 14.55
C THR A 26 -32.72 18.56 14.08
N LYS A 27 -32.77 18.96 12.81
CA LYS A 27 -31.92 19.95 12.13
C LYS A 27 -31.80 21.24 12.95
N ALA A 28 -30.56 21.68 13.19
CA ALA A 28 -30.26 23.08 13.47
C ALA A 28 -29.45 23.65 12.30
N ALA A 29 -29.98 24.72 11.73
CA ALA A 29 -29.42 25.46 10.60
C ALA A 29 -28.46 26.56 11.07
N SER A 30 -27.63 26.99 10.12
CA SER A 30 -26.99 28.31 10.06
C SER A 30 -25.75 28.52 10.94
N GLN A 31 -24.60 28.74 10.31
CA GLN A 31 -24.14 30.08 9.94
C GLN A 31 -22.79 29.98 9.22
N HIS A 32 -22.74 30.47 7.98
CA HIS A 32 -21.50 30.80 7.27
C HIS A 32 -20.89 32.05 7.91
N PRO A 33 -19.55 32.11 8.03
CA PRO A 33 -18.88 33.36 7.68
C PRO A 33 -17.65 33.17 6.78
N SER A 34 -17.68 33.96 5.71
CA SER A 34 -16.57 34.70 5.05
C SER A 34 -15.24 34.01 4.75
N LYS A 35 -14.99 33.86 3.45
CA LYS A 35 -13.68 33.63 2.81
C LYS A 35 -12.69 34.75 3.17
N PRO A 36 -11.42 34.45 3.50
CA PRO A 36 -10.36 35.44 3.45
C PRO A 36 -9.91 35.66 2.00
N SER A 37 -9.98 36.92 1.60
CA SER A 37 -9.53 37.50 0.33
C SER A 37 -8.00 37.49 0.21
N PHE A 38 -7.49 36.98 -0.91
CA PHE A 38 -6.08 37.04 -1.29
C PHE A 38 -5.65 38.48 -1.61
N PRO A 39 -4.47 38.96 -1.14
CA PRO A 39 -3.90 40.18 -1.65
C PRO A 39 -3.25 39.94 -3.02
N ILE A 40 -3.71 40.71 -4.00
CA ILE A 40 -3.12 40.89 -5.33
C ILE A 40 -1.74 41.52 -5.16
N SER A 41 -0.68 40.76 -5.46
CA SER A 41 0.67 41.32 -5.54
C SER A 41 0.80 42.13 -6.82
N LYS A 42 1.10 43.41 -6.67
CA LYS A 42 1.30 44.37 -7.75
C LYS A 42 2.60 44.05 -8.48
N SER A 43 2.49 43.81 -9.78
CA SER A 43 3.59 43.82 -10.73
C SER A 43 4.26 45.20 -10.79
N THR A 44 5.50 45.29 -10.35
CA THR A 44 6.40 46.42 -10.66
C THR A 44 7.36 46.00 -11.78
N ALA A 45 7.10 46.53 -12.97
CA ALA A 45 8.06 46.63 -14.06
C ALA A 45 8.96 47.86 -13.82
N LEU A 46 10.29 47.71 -13.95
CA LEU A 46 11.33 48.72 -14.24
C LEU A 46 12.65 47.91 -14.26
N LYS A 47 13.65 48.07 -15.14
CA LYS A 47 14.01 49.09 -16.12
C LYS A 47 15.03 48.42 -17.05
N ALA A 48 14.93 48.67 -18.35
CA ALA A 48 16.02 48.47 -19.29
C ALA A 48 17.07 49.58 -19.12
N ALA A 49 18.35 49.24 -19.23
CA ALA A 49 19.41 50.16 -19.63
C ALA A 49 20.49 49.39 -20.41
N PRO A 50 20.96 49.90 -21.57
CA PRO A 50 22.01 49.30 -22.36
C PRO A 50 23.39 49.84 -21.91
N GLY A 51 24.40 48.97 -21.89
CA GLY A 51 25.76 49.34 -21.49
C GLY A 51 26.77 48.36 -22.07
N ILE A 52 27.52 48.87 -23.05
CA ILE A 52 28.42 48.20 -23.99
C ILE A 52 29.78 47.85 -23.36
N LEU A 53 30.15 46.55 -23.46
CA LEU A 53 31.46 45.91 -23.82
C LEU A 53 32.78 46.27 -23.07
N PRO A 54 33.91 45.53 -23.25
CA PRO A 54 34.19 44.17 -23.79
C PRO A 54 35.19 43.36 -22.90
N PHE A 55 35.74 42.24 -23.42
CA PHE A 55 36.97 41.52 -22.97
C PHE A 55 36.73 40.50 -21.82
N LEU A 56 36.96 39.18 -21.87
CA LEU A 56 37.89 38.31 -22.60
C LEU A 56 37.36 36.85 -22.63
N SER A 57 37.56 36.19 -23.77
CA SER A 57 38.04 34.80 -23.92
C SER A 57 37.69 33.77 -22.82
N SER A 58 36.78 32.85 -23.12
CA SER A 58 37.17 31.45 -23.37
C SER A 58 35.97 30.67 -23.87
N PHE A 59 36.01 30.31 -25.16
CA PHE A 59 35.13 29.32 -25.75
C PHE A 59 35.53 27.94 -25.23
N PHE A 60 34.79 27.43 -24.25
CA PHE A 60 34.65 25.99 -24.05
C PHE A 60 33.17 25.64 -24.20
N THR A 61 32.76 25.44 -25.46
CA THR A 61 31.52 24.74 -25.81
C THR A 61 31.68 23.29 -25.38
N SER A 62 31.43 23.00 -24.09
CA SER A 62 31.20 21.64 -23.64
C SER A 62 29.86 21.18 -24.20
N THR A 63 29.93 20.41 -25.28
CA THR A 63 28.86 19.47 -25.63
C THR A 63 28.70 18.51 -24.45
N ALA A 64 27.84 18.84 -23.50
CA ALA A 64 27.39 17.89 -22.50
C ALA A 64 26.60 16.81 -23.24
N LYS A 65 27.24 15.66 -23.48
CA LYS A 65 26.54 14.44 -23.85
C LYS A 65 25.57 14.13 -22.70
N PRO A 66 24.29 13.83 -22.94
CA PRO A 66 23.48 13.19 -21.93
C PRO A 66 24.14 11.84 -21.65
N GLU A 67 24.78 11.74 -20.48
CA GLU A 67 25.32 10.50 -19.98
C GLU A 67 24.15 9.52 -19.84
N THR A 68 24.14 8.52 -20.70
CA THR A 68 23.22 7.41 -20.60
C THR A 68 23.70 6.63 -19.38
N GLU A 69 23.11 6.93 -18.22
CA GLU A 69 23.31 6.18 -16.99
C GLU A 69 22.94 4.72 -17.27
N ASN A 70 23.96 3.89 -17.50
CA ASN A 70 23.82 2.45 -17.63
C ASN A 70 23.61 1.87 -16.23
N ASN A 71 22.43 2.12 -15.68
CA ASN A 71 21.98 1.55 -14.43
C ASN A 71 21.63 0.08 -14.73
N SER A 72 22.30 -0.86 -14.08
CA SER A 72 21.96 -2.28 -14.08
C SER A 72 20.60 -2.47 -13.41
N LYS A 73 19.55 -1.97 -14.04
CA LYS A 73 18.20 -1.95 -13.53
C LYS A 73 17.60 -3.30 -13.88
N MET A 74 17.41 -4.12 -12.85
CA MET A 74 16.56 -5.30 -12.95
C MET A 74 15.26 -4.90 -13.68
N SER A 75 15.05 -5.52 -14.84
CA SER A 75 13.94 -5.20 -15.72
C SER A 75 12.71 -5.95 -15.25
N TYR A 76 11.65 -5.22 -14.89
CA TYR A 76 10.36 -5.78 -14.49
C TYR A 76 9.39 -5.77 -15.69
N PRO A 77 8.39 -6.65 -15.76
CA PRO A 77 7.42 -6.63 -16.86
C PRO A 77 6.70 -5.28 -17.09
N ASP A 78 6.38 -4.56 -16.01
CA ASP A 78 5.78 -3.22 -16.06
C ASP A 78 6.89 -2.15 -16.08
N GLN A 79 6.97 -1.44 -17.21
CA GLN A 79 8.04 -0.47 -17.53
C GLN A 79 7.57 0.98 -17.47
N ARG A 80 6.47 1.26 -16.76
CA ARG A 80 5.98 2.64 -16.60
C ARG A 80 7.05 3.58 -16.04
N SER A 81 7.08 4.79 -16.58
CA SER A 81 8.00 5.87 -16.17
C SER A 81 7.66 6.39 -14.77
N THR A 82 8.60 7.11 -14.16
CA THR A 82 8.39 7.72 -12.84
C THR A 82 7.19 8.69 -12.86
N GLU A 83 7.01 9.43 -13.94
CA GLU A 83 5.93 10.40 -14.13
C GLU A 83 4.59 9.71 -14.27
N GLU A 84 4.52 8.60 -15.03
CA GLU A 84 3.33 7.77 -15.12
C GLU A 84 2.94 7.20 -13.75
N TRP A 85 3.93 6.75 -12.96
CA TRP A 85 3.70 6.30 -11.59
C TRP A 85 3.18 7.42 -10.69
N ARG A 86 3.73 8.64 -10.78
CA ARG A 86 3.24 9.80 -10.01
C ARG A 86 1.81 10.19 -10.39
N ALA A 87 1.38 9.90 -11.62
CA ALA A 87 0.03 10.20 -12.09
C ALA A 87 -1.02 9.18 -11.58
N VAL A 88 -0.64 7.91 -11.40
CA VAL A 88 -1.59 6.83 -11.03
C VAL A 88 -1.58 6.46 -9.55
N LEU A 89 -0.48 6.75 -8.82
CA LEU A 89 -0.35 6.44 -7.41
C LEU A 89 -0.72 7.64 -6.55
N SER A 90 -1.28 7.38 -5.36
CA SER A 90 -1.32 8.40 -4.33
C SER A 90 0.11 8.76 -3.88
N PRO A 91 0.33 9.95 -3.28
CA PRO A 91 1.66 10.33 -2.78
C PRO A 91 2.27 9.30 -1.82
N GLU A 92 1.46 8.72 -0.94
CA GLU A 92 1.91 7.71 0.03
C GLU A 92 2.22 6.37 -0.64
N GLN A 93 1.40 5.95 -1.62
CA GLN A 93 1.69 4.76 -2.43
C GLN A 93 2.99 4.93 -3.22
N PHE A 94 3.22 6.11 -3.79
CA PHE A 94 4.46 6.41 -4.50
C PHE A 94 5.67 6.36 -3.57
N ARG A 95 5.58 7.01 -2.40
CA ARG A 95 6.63 6.99 -1.37
C ARG A 95 7.01 5.57 -0.96
N ILE A 96 6.02 4.71 -0.74
CA ILE A 96 6.26 3.32 -0.32
C ILE A 96 6.74 2.47 -1.50
N LEU A 97 5.98 2.38 -2.59
CA LEU A 97 6.26 1.47 -3.71
C LEU A 97 7.51 1.87 -4.50
N ARG A 98 7.81 3.16 -4.65
CA ARG A 98 8.87 3.65 -5.56
C ARG A 98 10.06 4.23 -4.81
N GLU A 99 9.84 4.90 -3.67
CA GLU A 99 10.91 5.49 -2.86
C GLU A 99 11.32 4.60 -1.67
N LYS A 100 10.83 3.35 -1.64
CA LYS A 100 11.11 2.34 -0.60
C LYS A 100 10.81 2.81 0.83
N GLY A 101 9.80 3.66 0.96
CA GLY A 101 9.30 4.11 2.25
C GLY A 101 8.61 2.99 3.04
N THR A 102 8.43 3.22 4.33
CA THR A 102 7.66 2.35 5.22
C THR A 102 6.53 3.15 5.88
N GLU A 103 5.32 2.61 5.95
CA GLU A 103 4.20 3.21 6.68
C GLU A 103 4.41 3.04 8.20
N ARG A 104 3.75 3.89 9.01
CA ARG A 104 3.87 3.80 10.47
C ARG A 104 3.22 2.50 10.98
N PRO A 105 3.80 1.81 11.99
CA PRO A 105 3.20 0.58 12.51
C PRO A 105 1.80 0.85 13.08
N GLY A 106 0.89 -0.09 12.85
CA GLY A 106 -0.48 -0.10 13.36
C GLY A 106 -1.43 0.86 12.65
N THR A 107 -1.00 1.55 11.59
CA THR A 107 -1.86 2.50 10.85
C THR A 107 -2.45 1.94 9.56
N GLY A 108 -1.91 0.82 9.06
CA GLY A 108 -2.32 0.23 7.79
C GLY A 108 -3.73 -0.38 7.85
N GLU A 109 -4.54 -0.14 6.83
CA GLU A 109 -5.90 -0.69 6.66
C GLU A 109 -5.94 -2.22 6.84
N TYR A 110 -4.92 -2.91 6.31
CA TYR A 110 -4.88 -4.37 6.26
C TYR A 110 -4.18 -5.04 7.44
N ASP A 111 -3.64 -4.28 8.40
CA ASP A 111 -2.99 -4.86 9.58
C ASP A 111 -3.98 -5.73 10.37
N SER A 112 -5.14 -5.16 10.70
CA SER A 112 -6.23 -5.84 11.42
C SER A 112 -7.30 -6.49 10.52
N HIS A 113 -7.04 -6.57 9.21
CA HIS A 113 -7.97 -7.17 8.24
C HIS A 113 -7.69 -8.68 8.09
N TYR A 114 -8.67 -9.55 8.35
CA TYR A 114 -8.51 -11.02 8.27
C TYR A 114 -9.72 -11.68 7.59
N PRO A 115 -9.87 -11.51 6.26
CA PRO A 115 -10.93 -12.15 5.51
C PRO A 115 -10.67 -13.66 5.37
N SER A 116 -11.73 -14.46 5.22
CA SER A 116 -11.62 -15.91 5.00
C SER A 116 -11.13 -16.27 3.60
N GLU A 117 -11.43 -15.43 2.61
CA GLU A 117 -11.09 -15.61 1.21
C GLU A 117 -10.75 -14.27 0.56
N GLY A 118 -10.13 -14.29 -0.62
CA GLY A 118 -9.72 -13.10 -1.36
C GLY A 118 -8.21 -13.01 -1.61
N VAL A 119 -7.82 -11.99 -2.36
CA VAL A 119 -6.44 -11.78 -2.80
C VAL A 119 -6.01 -10.35 -2.51
N TYR A 120 -4.81 -10.20 -1.96
CA TYR A 120 -4.12 -8.92 -1.86
C TYR A 120 -3.25 -8.73 -3.09
N ASN A 121 -3.62 -7.74 -3.90
CA ASN A 121 -2.94 -7.36 -5.12
C ASN A 121 -1.98 -6.21 -4.85
N CYS A 122 -0.97 -6.04 -5.69
CA CYS A 122 -0.09 -4.87 -5.67
C CYS A 122 -0.90 -3.60 -5.95
N ALA A 123 -0.83 -2.60 -5.07
CA ALA A 123 -1.54 -1.33 -5.26
C ALA A 123 -1.12 -0.57 -6.53
N GLY A 124 0.09 -0.81 -7.05
CA GLY A 124 0.59 -0.13 -8.25
C GLY A 124 0.23 -0.78 -9.58
N CYS A 125 0.41 -2.11 -9.70
CA CYS A 125 0.17 -2.81 -10.97
C CYS A 125 -0.98 -3.81 -10.94
N ASN A 126 -1.68 -3.93 -9.80
CA ASN A 126 -2.77 -4.89 -9.57
C ASN A 126 -2.38 -6.37 -9.74
N ALA A 127 -1.09 -6.70 -9.82
CA ALA A 127 -0.66 -8.10 -9.85
C ALA A 127 -0.99 -8.79 -8.51
N PRO A 128 -1.48 -10.04 -8.52
CA PRO A 128 -1.82 -10.77 -7.30
C PRO A 128 -0.54 -11.12 -6.52
N LEU A 129 -0.50 -10.80 -5.22
CA LEU A 129 0.69 -10.99 -4.37
C LEU A 129 0.48 -12.05 -3.29
N TYR A 130 -0.62 -11.95 -2.54
CA TYR A 130 -0.88 -12.80 -1.37
C TYR A 130 -2.33 -13.26 -1.34
N LYS A 131 -2.56 -14.49 -0.89
CA LYS A 131 -3.91 -14.98 -0.59
C LYS A 131 -4.32 -14.58 0.83
N ALA A 132 -5.62 -14.38 1.05
CA ALA A 132 -6.18 -14.17 2.39
C ALA A 132 -5.79 -15.27 3.37
N THR A 133 -5.82 -16.52 2.92
CA THR A 133 -5.43 -17.70 3.69
C THR A 133 -3.97 -17.74 4.11
N HIS A 134 -3.11 -16.94 3.47
CA HIS A 134 -1.69 -16.84 3.82
C HIS A 134 -1.42 -15.81 4.93
N LYS A 135 -2.43 -14.99 5.26
CA LYS A 135 -2.29 -13.94 6.28
C LYS A 135 -2.35 -14.54 7.68
N PHE A 136 -1.51 -14.06 8.58
CA PHE A 136 -1.52 -14.48 9.98
C PHE A 136 -1.22 -13.31 10.93
N LYS A 137 -1.54 -13.48 12.22
CA LYS A 137 -1.32 -12.47 13.24
C LYS A 137 0.09 -12.59 13.80
N SER A 138 1.03 -11.80 13.27
CA SER A 138 2.42 -11.74 13.75
C SER A 138 2.64 -10.78 14.92
N GLY A 139 1.82 -9.74 15.03
CA GLY A 139 2.02 -8.65 15.99
C GLY A 139 3.10 -7.63 15.60
N CYS A 140 3.60 -7.66 14.36
CA CYS A 140 4.66 -6.74 13.92
C CYS A 140 4.18 -5.30 13.65
N GLY A 141 2.86 -5.04 13.63
CA GLY A 141 2.28 -3.72 13.34
C GLY A 141 2.06 -3.44 11.84
N TRP A 142 2.18 -4.47 11.00
CA TRP A 142 1.92 -4.43 9.57
C TRP A 142 1.29 -5.76 9.16
N PRO A 143 0.52 -5.82 8.05
CA PRO A 143 0.01 -7.10 7.56
C PRO A 143 1.15 -8.08 7.30
N ALA A 144 0.98 -9.29 7.82
CA ALA A 144 1.97 -10.36 7.74
C ALA A 144 1.42 -11.59 7.02
N TYR A 145 2.23 -12.13 6.11
CA TYR A 145 1.91 -13.33 5.33
C TYR A 145 3.02 -14.35 5.47
N PHE A 146 2.67 -15.64 5.50
CA PHE A 146 3.67 -16.70 5.59
C PHE A 146 4.17 -17.17 4.21
N ASP A 147 3.40 -16.93 3.16
CA ASP A 147 3.79 -17.26 1.78
C ASP A 147 3.14 -16.31 0.78
N SER A 148 3.81 -16.11 -0.35
CA SER A 148 3.29 -15.33 -1.49
C SER A 148 2.71 -16.25 -2.56
N ILE A 149 1.93 -15.70 -3.49
CA ILE A 149 1.58 -16.43 -4.71
C ILE A 149 2.89 -16.75 -5.47
N PRO A 150 3.07 -17.99 -5.97
CA PRO A 150 4.31 -18.39 -6.64
C PRO A 150 4.71 -17.41 -7.75
N GLY A 151 5.93 -16.88 -7.68
CA GLY A 151 6.48 -15.94 -8.66
C GLY A 151 5.97 -14.49 -8.55
N ALA A 152 5.14 -14.17 -7.56
CA ALA A 152 4.60 -12.81 -7.39
C ALA A 152 5.56 -11.83 -6.71
N VAL A 153 6.51 -12.34 -5.92
CA VAL A 153 7.44 -11.56 -5.10
C VAL A 153 8.90 -11.92 -5.41
N THR A 154 9.72 -10.89 -5.63
CA THR A 154 11.17 -11.02 -5.79
C THR A 154 11.85 -10.56 -4.50
N ARG A 155 12.90 -11.28 -4.09
CA ARG A 155 13.67 -11.02 -2.87
C ARG A 155 15.00 -10.35 -3.23
N HIS A 156 15.35 -9.27 -2.54
CA HIS A 156 16.64 -8.58 -2.66
C HIS A 156 17.33 -8.50 -1.31
N THR A 157 18.65 -8.59 -1.28
CA THR A 157 19.40 -8.31 -0.04
C THR A 157 19.43 -6.80 0.20
N ASP A 158 19.00 -6.39 1.38
CA ASP A 158 19.01 -5.00 1.86
C ASP A 158 20.00 -4.89 3.03
N ASN A 159 21.10 -4.16 2.83
CA ASN A 159 22.14 -3.94 3.83
C ASN A 159 22.07 -2.52 4.47
N THR A 160 20.93 -1.84 4.33
CA THR A 160 20.76 -0.48 4.86
C THR A 160 20.79 -0.48 6.39
N PHE A 161 21.31 0.60 7.00
CA PHE A 161 21.46 0.76 8.45
C PHE A 161 22.34 -0.31 9.14
N GLY A 162 23.24 -0.95 8.40
CA GLY A 162 24.17 -1.94 8.96
C GLY A 162 23.51 -3.26 9.36
N MET A 163 22.26 -3.49 8.94
CA MET A 163 21.52 -4.74 9.16
C MET A 163 21.35 -5.45 7.82
N GLN A 164 21.55 -6.78 7.80
CA GLN A 164 21.22 -7.59 6.63
C GLN A 164 19.76 -8.04 6.72
N ARG A 165 18.91 -7.48 5.85
CA ARG A 165 17.49 -7.83 5.72
C ARG A 165 17.24 -8.32 4.30
N THR A 166 16.11 -9.00 4.10
CA THR A 166 15.66 -9.39 2.76
C THR A 166 14.47 -8.53 2.37
N GLU A 167 14.67 -7.56 1.48
CA GLU A 167 13.60 -6.77 0.88
C GLU A 167 12.75 -7.66 -0.03
N ILE A 168 11.44 -7.45 0.01
CA ILE A 168 10.48 -8.05 -0.92
C ILE A 168 9.86 -6.97 -1.81
N VAL A 169 9.88 -7.23 -3.12
CA VAL A 169 9.29 -6.35 -4.14
C VAL A 169 8.34 -7.12 -5.03
N CYS A 170 7.38 -6.43 -5.65
CA CYS A 170 6.49 -7.03 -6.63
C CYS A 170 7.29 -7.46 -7.88
N SER A 171 7.19 -8.72 -8.28
CA SER A 171 7.89 -9.24 -9.46
C SER A 171 7.39 -8.66 -10.79
N ASN A 172 6.18 -8.09 -10.83
CA ASN A 172 5.63 -7.50 -12.05
C ASN A 172 6.06 -6.04 -12.28
N CYS A 173 6.17 -5.20 -11.24
CA CYS A 173 6.50 -3.76 -11.39
C CYS A 173 7.70 -3.26 -10.59
N GLY A 174 8.31 -4.13 -9.77
CA GLY A 174 9.42 -3.77 -8.89
C GLY A 174 9.05 -2.88 -7.71
N GLY A 175 7.75 -2.71 -7.43
CA GLY A 175 7.29 -1.90 -6.31
C GLY A 175 7.71 -2.51 -4.97
N HIS A 176 8.29 -1.69 -4.09
CA HIS A 176 8.65 -2.10 -2.74
C HIS A 176 7.42 -2.47 -1.91
N LEU A 177 7.46 -3.65 -1.30
CA LEU A 177 6.37 -4.17 -0.46
C LEU A 177 6.74 -4.13 1.02
N GLY A 178 7.98 -4.49 1.35
CA GLY A 178 8.46 -4.55 2.73
C GLY A 178 9.67 -5.50 2.85
N HIS A 179 9.68 -6.31 3.90
CA HIS A 179 10.78 -7.25 4.18
C HIS A 179 10.25 -8.63 4.59
N VAL A 180 11.04 -9.67 4.30
CA VAL A 180 10.81 -11.04 4.78
C VAL A 180 11.83 -11.43 5.82
N PHE A 181 11.33 -12.08 6.87
CA PHE A 181 12.11 -12.65 7.97
C PHE A 181 11.84 -14.16 8.02
N LYS A 182 12.82 -14.95 8.48
CA LYS A 182 12.70 -16.41 8.58
C LYS A 182 13.24 -16.89 9.93
N GLY A 183 12.78 -18.04 10.41
CA GLY A 183 13.32 -18.66 11.62
C GLY A 183 12.85 -18.01 12.92
N GLU A 184 11.65 -17.41 12.91
CA GLU A 184 11.09 -16.72 14.07
C GLU A 184 10.23 -17.67 14.95
N GLY A 185 9.97 -18.88 14.47
CA GLY A 185 9.19 -19.89 15.19
C GLY A 185 7.69 -19.67 15.15
N PHE A 186 7.17 -19.05 14.09
CA PHE A 186 5.72 -18.93 13.90
C PHE A 186 5.13 -20.30 13.54
N PRO A 187 3.90 -20.62 14.00
CA PRO A 187 3.22 -21.87 13.67
C PRO A 187 2.64 -21.82 12.25
N THR A 188 3.48 -21.54 11.26
CA THR A 188 3.13 -21.46 9.84
C THR A 188 3.95 -22.48 9.05
N PRO A 189 3.48 -22.96 7.88
CA PRO A 189 4.16 -24.01 7.13
C PRO A 189 5.59 -23.69 6.71
N THR A 190 5.90 -22.41 6.51
CA THR A 190 7.18 -21.93 5.97
C THR A 190 8.10 -21.34 7.03
N ASP A 191 7.58 -21.00 8.22
CA ASP A 191 8.25 -20.16 9.22
C ASP A 191 8.86 -18.87 8.62
N GLU A 192 8.21 -18.34 7.58
CA GLU A 192 8.51 -17.03 7.00
C GLU A 192 7.49 -16.00 7.49
N ARG A 193 7.95 -14.77 7.67
CA ARG A 193 7.11 -13.60 7.93
C ARG A 193 7.40 -12.53 6.89
N HIS A 194 6.52 -12.44 5.89
CA HIS A 194 6.49 -11.33 4.96
C HIS A 194 5.80 -10.15 5.64
N CYS A 195 6.57 -9.19 6.13
CA CYS A 195 6.10 -7.97 6.77
C CYS A 195 5.89 -6.90 5.68
N VAL A 196 4.63 -6.64 5.32
CA VAL A 196 4.28 -5.87 4.12
C VAL A 196 3.60 -4.56 4.51
N ASN A 197 3.89 -3.47 3.81
CA ASN A 197 3.15 -2.22 3.98
C ASN A 197 1.72 -2.38 3.46
N SER A 198 0.71 -2.07 4.27
CA SER A 198 -0.69 -2.09 3.86
C SER A 198 -0.96 -1.20 2.65
N VAL A 199 -0.37 0.00 2.60
CA VAL A 199 -0.55 0.93 1.47
C VAL A 199 0.00 0.38 0.15
N SER A 200 0.92 -0.59 0.19
CA SER A 200 1.44 -1.26 -1.00
C SER A 200 0.47 -2.30 -1.59
N LEU A 201 -0.64 -2.58 -0.90
CA LEU A 201 -1.62 -3.61 -1.23
C LEU A 201 -2.98 -3.00 -1.59
N ARG A 202 -3.78 -3.79 -2.32
CA ARG A 202 -5.20 -3.59 -2.53
C ARG A 202 -5.90 -4.93 -2.38
N PHE A 203 -6.92 -5.00 -1.53
CA PHE A 203 -7.68 -6.24 -1.36
C PHE A 203 -8.78 -6.37 -2.41
N GLN A 204 -8.95 -7.58 -2.94
CA GLN A 204 -10.04 -7.99 -3.82
C GLN A 204 -10.75 -9.20 -3.21
N GLU A 205 -12.07 -9.09 -3.06
CA GLU A 205 -12.93 -10.18 -2.59
C GLU A 205 -13.01 -11.30 -3.65
N GLY A 206 -13.07 -12.54 -3.19
CA GLY A 206 -13.15 -13.73 -4.05
C GLY A 206 -11.84 -14.16 -4.72
N GLU A 207 -11.85 -15.34 -5.36
CA GLU A 207 -10.68 -15.94 -6.03
C GLU A 207 -10.39 -15.34 -7.43
N GLU A 208 -11.15 -14.33 -7.87
CA GLU A 208 -11.05 -13.80 -9.25
C GLU A 208 -9.71 -13.13 -9.57
N GLY A 209 -8.93 -12.72 -8.55
CA GLY A 209 -7.61 -12.10 -8.72
C GLY A 209 -6.54 -13.01 -9.35
N VAL A 210 -6.76 -14.33 -9.42
CA VAL A 210 -5.76 -15.29 -9.95
C VAL A 210 -5.91 -15.49 -11.47
N LYS A 211 -7.05 -15.13 -12.09
CA LYS A 211 -7.34 -15.46 -13.50
C LYS A 211 -6.93 -14.41 -14.54
N ALA A 212 -6.38 -13.26 -14.14
CA ALA A 212 -6.19 -12.12 -15.05
C ALA A 212 -4.99 -12.22 -16.02
N LYS A 213 -4.20 -13.30 -16.01
CA LYS A 213 -3.15 -13.57 -17.01
C LYS A 213 -2.97 -15.07 -17.22
N ALA A 214 -3.83 -15.68 -18.03
CA ALA A 214 -3.59 -16.96 -18.70
C ALA A 214 -3.75 -16.75 -20.20
#